data_AF-A0A2V6H605-F1
#
_entry.id   AF-A0A2V6H605-F1
#
_cell.length_a   1.000
_cell.length_b   1.000
_cell.length_c   1.000
_cell.angle_alpha   90.00
_cell.angle_beta   90.00
_cell.angle_gamma   90.00
#
_symmetry.space_group_name_H-M   'P 1'
#
loop_
_entity.id
_entity.type
_entity.pdbx_description
1 polymer ?
#
loop_
_entity_poly.entity_id
_entity_poly.type
_entity_poly.pdbx_seq_one_letter_code
_entity_poly.pdbx_strand_id
1 'polypeptide(L)'
;GAAALLELSNILRSGSDVLLTPDGPRGPVYELGPGIIFLAQKTGTPVVPINMEYSSCWRVRSWDRFIIPRPFSKVRVIIGQPHDVGSTSTREEFENERLRLQKAMMSLVERR
;
A
#
# COMPACT_ATOMS: atom_id res chain seq x y z
N GLY A 1 9.47 6.83 -9.84
CA GLY A 1 9.88 8.26 -9.92
C GLY A 1 8.66 9.13 -10.13
N ALA A 2 8.80 10.47 -10.14
CA ALA A 2 7.66 11.38 -10.27
C ALA A 2 6.82 11.14 -11.54
N ALA A 3 7.46 10.82 -12.67
CA ALA A 3 6.77 10.47 -13.92
C ALA A 3 5.83 9.26 -13.77
N ALA A 4 6.27 8.21 -13.09
CA ALA A 4 5.43 7.03 -12.83
C ALA A 4 4.21 7.37 -11.97
N LEU A 5 4.36 8.25 -10.97
CA LEU A 5 3.21 8.68 -10.15
C LEU A 5 2.21 9.51 -10.96
N LEU A 6 2.67 10.31 -11.93
CA LEU A 6 1.78 11.03 -12.84
C LEU A 6 1.01 10.07 -13.74
N GLU A 7 1.68 9.05 -14.28
CA GLU A 7 1.05 8.02 -15.10
C GLU A 7 -0.01 7.24 -14.30
N LEU A 8 0.32 6.81 -13.09
CA LEU A 8 -0.65 6.16 -12.19
C LEU A 8 -1.84 7.07 -11.86
N SER A 9 -1.60 8.37 -11.68
CA SER A 9 -2.69 9.34 -11.46
C SER A 9 -3.63 9.45 -12.67
N ASN A 10 -3.10 9.35 -13.89
CA ASN A 10 -3.90 9.35 -15.11
C ASN A 10 -4.71 8.06 -15.25
N ILE A 11 -4.13 6.91 -14.92
CA ILE A 11 -4.81 5.59 -14.91
C ILE A 11 -5.97 5.59 -13.91
N LEU A 12 -5.75 6.12 -12.70
CA LEU A 12 -6.81 6.25 -11.70
C LEU A 12 -7.94 7.18 -12.20
N ARG A 13 -7.59 8.29 -12.85
CA ARG A 13 -8.57 9.23 -13.43
C ARG A 13 -9.35 8.65 -14.62
N SER A 14 -8.82 7.65 -15.32
CA SER A 14 -9.55 6.93 -16.37
C SER A 14 -10.54 5.90 -15.83
N GLY A 15 -10.66 5.75 -14.51
CA GLY A 15 -11.57 4.80 -13.86
C GLY A 15 -10.98 3.39 -13.66
N SER A 16 -9.67 3.24 -13.81
CA SER A 16 -8.98 1.97 -13.58
C SER A 16 -8.38 1.92 -12.17
N ASP A 17 -8.34 0.72 -11.59
CA ASP A 17 -7.68 0.49 -10.30
C ASP A 17 -6.17 0.30 -10.44
N VAL A 18 -5.42 0.67 -9.40
CA VAL A 18 -3.96 0.49 -9.31
C VAL A 18 -3.62 -0.25 -8.03
N LEU A 19 -2.80 -1.29 -8.12
CA LEU A 19 -2.22 -1.98 -6.97
C LEU A 19 -0.78 -1.53 -6.74
N LEU A 20 -0.46 -1.15 -5.51
CA LEU A 20 0.88 -0.71 -5.11
C LEU A 20 1.34 -1.47 -3.87
N THR A 21 2.63 -1.83 -3.83
CA THR A 21 3.28 -2.26 -2.59
C THR A 21 3.66 -1.03 -1.76
N PRO A 22 3.40 -1.04 -0.44
CA PRO A 22 3.53 0.15 0.40
C PRO A 22 4.97 0.62 0.59
N ASP A 23 5.92 -0.31 0.64
CA ASP A 23 7.35 -0.10 0.91
C ASP A 23 8.11 0.46 -0.29
N GLY A 24 7.71 0.08 -1.51
CA GLY A 24 8.30 0.57 -2.76
C GLY A 24 9.81 0.30 -2.88
N PRO A 25 10.45 0.56 -4.03
CA PRO A 25 11.80 0.07 -4.36
C PRO A 25 12.97 0.58 -3.49
N ARG A 26 12.72 1.47 -2.52
CA ARG A 26 13.76 2.20 -1.75
C ARG A 26 13.49 2.27 -0.25
N GLY A 27 12.34 1.79 0.23
CA GLY A 27 11.92 1.97 1.61
C GLY A 27 12.18 0.73 2.46
N PRO A 28 12.36 0.90 3.78
CA PRO A 28 12.43 -0.23 4.70
C PRO A 28 11.12 -1.03 4.63
N VAL A 29 11.26 -2.34 4.81
CA VAL A 29 10.15 -3.29 4.74
C VAL A 29 9.02 -2.88 5.70
N TYR A 30 7.77 -2.97 5.23
CA TYR A 30 6.55 -2.64 6.00
C TYR A 30 6.34 -1.18 6.38
N GLU A 31 7.07 -0.23 5.79
CA GLU A 31 6.78 1.19 5.94
C GLU A 31 6.07 1.74 4.73
N LEU A 32 5.00 2.51 4.95
CA LEU A 32 4.23 3.11 3.87
C LEU A 32 4.97 4.32 3.28
N GLY A 33 5.31 4.27 2.00
CA GLY A 33 5.90 5.40 1.28
C GLY A 33 4.90 6.55 1.02
N PRO A 34 5.40 7.77 0.72
CA PRO A 34 4.56 8.95 0.51
C PRO A 34 3.75 8.92 -0.80
N GLY A 35 4.11 8.04 -1.75
CA GLY A 35 3.50 8.01 -3.08
C GLY A 35 2.00 7.67 -3.07
N ILE A 36 1.57 6.79 -2.16
CA ILE A 36 0.15 6.38 -2.05
C ILE A 36 -0.70 7.54 -1.52
N ILE A 37 -0.22 8.26 -0.49
CA ILE A 37 -0.89 9.45 0.05
C ILE A 37 -1.02 10.53 -1.02
N PHE A 38 0.07 10.79 -1.76
CA PHE A 38 0.06 11.75 -2.87
C PHE A 38 -0.95 11.37 -3.97
N LEU A 39 -0.97 10.11 -4.38
CA LEU A 39 -1.91 9.63 -5.40
C LEU A 39 -3.36 9.79 -4.93
N ALA A 40 -3.67 9.34 -3.71
CA ALA A 40 -5.00 9.42 -3.14
C ALA A 40 -5.50 10.87 -3.06
N GLN A 41 -4.68 11.79 -2.53
CA GLN A 41 -5.04 13.21 -2.46
C GLN A 41 -5.21 13.84 -3.85
N LYS A 42 -4.34 13.50 -4.81
CA LYS A 42 -4.36 14.10 -6.15
C LYS A 42 -5.51 13.59 -7.02
N THR A 43 -6.00 12.39 -6.77
CA THR A 43 -7.05 11.73 -7.55
C THR A 43 -8.40 11.76 -6.87
N GLY A 44 -8.44 11.93 -5.54
CA GLY A 44 -9.63 11.75 -4.72
C GLY A 44 -10.05 10.28 -4.59
N THR A 45 -9.20 9.34 -5.03
CA THR A 45 -9.51 7.91 -4.99
C THR A 45 -9.22 7.34 -3.59
N PRO A 46 -10.14 6.57 -3.00
CA PRO A 46 -9.90 5.90 -1.72
C PRO A 46 -8.81 4.83 -1.85
N VAL A 47 -8.08 4.60 -0.76
CA VAL A 47 -7.10 3.52 -0.66
C VAL A 47 -7.73 2.32 0.03
N VAL A 48 -7.63 1.14 -0.56
CA VAL A 48 -8.11 -0.11 0.05
C VAL A 48 -6.90 -0.96 0.50
N PRO A 49 -6.65 -1.08 1.81
CA PRO A 49 -5.62 -1.97 2.35
C PRO A 49 -5.90 -3.43 2.00
N ILE A 50 -4.87 -4.15 1.54
CA ILE A 50 -4.94 -5.58 1.28
C ILE A 50 -3.78 -6.25 2.01
N ASN A 51 -4.09 -7.28 2.80
CA ASN A 51 -3.10 -8.17 3.40
C ASN A 51 -3.21 -9.56 2.77
N MET A 52 -2.06 -10.18 2.50
CA MET A 52 -1.97 -11.52 1.92
C MET A 52 -1.18 -12.43 2.86
N GLU A 53 -1.83 -13.49 3.33
CA GLU A 53 -1.23 -14.50 4.18
C GLU A 53 -1.09 -15.82 3.45
N TYR A 54 -0.01 -16.53 3.75
CA TYR A 54 0.35 -17.78 3.08
C TYR A 54 0.56 -18.88 4.12
N SER A 55 -0.03 -20.06 3.90
CA SER A 55 0.20 -21.21 4.79
C SER A 55 1.64 -21.72 4.72
N SER A 56 2.29 -21.56 3.57
CA SER A 56 3.71 -21.84 3.37
C SER A 56 4.31 -20.91 2.31
N CYS A 57 5.47 -20.33 2.58
CA CYS A 57 6.17 -19.45 1.64
C CYS A 57 7.70 -19.54 1.79
N TRP A 58 8.40 -19.14 0.75
CA TRP A 58 9.79 -18.73 0.82
C TRP A 58 9.85 -17.22 1.00
N ARG A 59 10.75 -16.77 1.88
CA ARG A 59 11.09 -15.35 2.01
C ARG A 59 12.46 -15.15 1.41
N VAL A 60 12.53 -14.38 0.34
CA VAL A 60 13.79 -14.05 -0.31
C VAL A 60 14.59 -13.15 0.63
N ARG A 61 15.92 -13.34 0.69
CA ARG A 61 16.83 -12.47 1.45
C ARG A 61 17.15 -11.18 0.68
N SER A 62 16.11 -10.51 0.22
CA SER A 62 16.15 -9.18 -0.41
C SER A 62 15.76 -8.11 0.60
N TRP A 63 16.01 -6.85 0.25
CA TRP A 63 15.72 -5.68 1.10
C TRP A 63 14.22 -5.56 1.45
N ASP A 64 13.34 -6.04 0.57
CA ASP A 64 11.87 -6.05 0.69
C ASP A 64 11.30 -7.33 1.33
N ARG A 65 12.14 -8.33 1.62
CA ARG A 65 11.72 -9.63 2.14
C ARG A 65 10.63 -10.31 1.30
N PHE A 66 10.71 -10.17 -0.03
CA PHE A 66 9.71 -10.67 -0.98
C PHE A 66 9.26 -12.09 -0.68
N ILE A 67 7.94 -12.31 -0.74
CA ILE A 67 7.30 -13.57 -0.39
C ILE A 67 6.92 -14.32 -1.66
N ILE A 68 7.43 -15.53 -1.81
CA ILE A 68 7.05 -16.46 -2.88
C ILE A 68 6.26 -17.60 -2.24
N PRO A 69 4.95 -17.73 -2.53
CA PRO A 69 4.14 -18.84 -2.03
C PRO A 69 4.69 -20.16 -2.58
N ARG A 70 4.79 -21.18 -1.72
CA ARG A 70 5.16 -22.53 -2.21
C ARG A 70 4.03 -23.10 -3.08
N PRO A 71 4.32 -24.02 -4.02
CA PRO A 71 3.27 -24.76 -4.71
C PRO A 71 2.26 -25.35 -3.72
N PHE A 72 0.96 -25.25 -4.05
CA PHE A 72 -0.16 -25.73 -3.22
C PHE A 72 -0.34 -25.01 -1.86
N SER A 73 0.35 -23.89 -1.63
CA SER A 73 0.12 -23.05 -0.45
C SER A 73 -1.27 -22.42 -0.49
N LYS A 74 -1.97 -22.41 0.66
CA LYS A 74 -3.23 -21.69 0.80
C LYS A 74 -2.92 -20.20 0.96
N VAL A 75 -3.62 -19.37 0.20
CA VAL A 75 -3.55 -17.91 0.30
C VAL A 75 -4.83 -17.42 0.97
N ARG A 76 -4.69 -16.63 2.04
CA ARG A 76 -5.80 -15.86 2.63
C ARG A 76 -5.59 -14.40 2.25
N VAL A 77 -6.56 -13.84 1.54
CA VAL A 77 -6.58 -12.41 1.18
C VAL A 77 -7.55 -11.72 2.13
N ILE A 78 -7.06 -10.73 2.86
CA ILE A 78 -7.84 -9.91 3.78
C ILE A 78 -7.94 -8.51 3.16
N ILE A 79 -9.16 -8.12 2.84
CA ILE A 79 -9.46 -6.80 2.26
C ILE A 79 -9.98 -5.90 3.38
N GLY A 80 -9.32 -4.76 3.57
CA GLY A 80 -9.70 -3.73 4.53
C GLY A 80 -10.86 -2.88 4.03
N GLN A 81 -11.34 -2.00 4.90
CA GLN A 81 -12.29 -0.97 4.48
C GLN A 81 -11.59 0.07 3.61
N PRO A 82 -12.29 0.73 2.66
CA PRO A 82 -11.73 1.88 1.96
C PRO A 82 -11.36 3.01 2.93
N HIS A 83 -10.23 3.65 2.69
CA HIS A 83 -9.73 4.80 3.44
C HIS A 83 -9.61 6.01 2.51
N ASP A 84 -10.43 7.02 2.76
CA ASP A 84 -10.25 8.33 2.14
C ASP A 84 -9.05 9.03 2.76
N VAL A 85 -8.21 9.63 1.93
CA VAL A 85 -7.06 10.43 2.37
C VAL A 85 -7.43 11.91 2.23
N GLY A 86 -7.51 12.61 3.35
CA GLY A 86 -7.88 14.02 3.39
C GLY A 86 -6.83 14.91 2.70
N SER A 87 -7.24 16.07 2.19
CA SER A 87 -6.31 17.10 1.72
C SER A 87 -5.49 17.65 2.89
N THR A 88 -4.18 17.80 2.69
CA THR A 88 -3.26 18.31 3.72
C THR A 88 -2.55 19.57 3.23
N SER A 89 -2.39 20.55 4.12
CA SER A 89 -1.72 21.83 3.85
C SER A 89 -0.34 21.92 4.46
N THR A 90 -0.03 21.08 5.46
CA THR A 90 1.28 21.05 6.12
C THR A 90 1.98 19.70 5.96
N ARG A 91 3.30 19.69 6.15
CA ARG A 91 4.09 18.45 6.14
C ARG A 91 3.70 17.51 7.28
N GLU A 92 3.32 18.07 8.43
CA GLU A 92 2.89 17.30 9.60
C GLU A 92 1.55 16.61 9.34
N GLU A 93 0.59 17.31 8.77
CA GLU A 93 -0.70 16.73 8.37
C GLU A 93 -0.52 15.60 7.35
N PHE A 94 0.36 15.80 6.35
CA PHE A 94 0.69 14.77 5.38
C PHE A 94 1.26 13.50 6.03
N GLU A 95 2.18 13.68 6.98
CA GLU A 95 2.79 12.56 7.70
C GLU A 95 1.79 11.86 8.62
N ASN A 96 0.88 12.60 9.24
CA ASN A 96 -0.20 12.04 10.06
C ASN A 96 -1.16 11.17 9.22
N GLU A 97 -1.51 11.61 8.01
CA GLU A 97 -2.31 10.80 7.08
C GLU A 97 -1.56 9.52 6.66
N ARG A 98 -0.25 9.62 6.38
CA ARG A 98 0.60 8.47 6.08
C ARG A 98 0.59 7.47 7.23
N LEU A 99 0.80 7.92 8.46
CA LEU A 99 0.82 7.06 9.66
C LEU A 99 -0.57 6.46 9.93
N ARG A 100 -1.65 7.22 9.74
CA ARG A 100 -3.03 6.75 9.88
C ARG A 100 -3.32 5.59 8.93
N LEU A 101 -2.97 5.75 7.64
CA LEU A 101 -3.14 4.71 6.63
C LEU A 101 -2.23 3.50 6.92
N GLN A 102 -0.97 3.73 7.29
CA GLN A 102 -0.06 2.65 7.67
C GLN A 102 -0.62 1.82 8.84
N LYS A 103 -1.14 2.48 9.88
CA LYS A 103 -1.77 1.80 11.02
C LYS A 103 -2.98 0.97 10.58
N ALA A 104 -3.80 1.50 9.68
CA ALA A 104 -4.94 0.76 9.14
C ALA A 104 -4.50 -0.49 8.36
N MET A 105 -3.46 -0.38 7.52
CA MET A 105 -2.87 -1.52 6.82
C MET A 105 -2.33 -2.57 7.79
N MET A 106 -1.57 -2.14 8.81
CA MET A 106 -0.98 -3.04 9.80
C MET A 106 -2.04 -3.74 10.66
N SER A 107 -3.19 -3.10 10.92
CA SER A 107 -4.30 -3.75 11.63
C SER A 107 -4.85 -4.99 10.92
N LEU A 108 -4.63 -5.13 9.60
CA LEU A 108 -5.01 -6.33 8.86
C LEU A 108 -4.06 -7.52 9.10
N VAL A 109 -2.83 -7.24 9.51
CA VAL A 109 -1.81 -8.26 9.82
C VAL A 109 -2.06 -8.85 11.21
N GLU A 110 -2.62 -8.06 12.12
CA GLU A 110 -2.92 -8.46 13.51
C GLU A 110 -4.20 -9.30 13.64
N ARG A 111 -5.04 -9.41 12.60
CA ARG A 111 -6.31 -10.17 12.59
C ARG A 111 -6.12 -11.69 12.48
N ARG A 112 -4.99 -12.19 12.97
CA ARG A 112 -4.54 -13.57 12.82
C ARG A 112 -5.16 -14.53 13.82
#